data_AF-A0A7Y8CB78-F1
#
_entry.id   AF-A0A7Y8CB78-F1
#
_cell.length_a   1.000
_cell.length_b   1.000
_cell.length_c   1.000
_cell.angle_alpha   90.00
_cell.angle_beta   90.00
_cell.angle_gamma   90.00
#
_symmetry.space_group_name_H-M   'P 1'
#
loop_
_entity.id
_entity.type
_entity.pdbx_description
1 polymer ?
#
loop_
_entity_poly.entity_id
_entity_poly.type
_entity_poly.pdbx_seq_one_letter_code
_entity_poly.pdbx_strand_id
1 'polypeptide(L)'
;MTTTQICALIIAILFIGLTYWAGYRSGLLDGRAEGHIEGIEEGKAIQHSDDHGTLRDLQLLLDQARENHDKLYTHYQRALNTSKLGNDARNSLLATAEQLQLAADTFRALKAPTKATTALTLRTKILAIAELIEQAQQEAAA
;
A
#
# COMPACT_ATOMS: atom_id res chain seq x y z
N MET A 1 38.81 79.82 33.68
CA MET A 1 38.40 78.73 32.78
C MET A 1 38.21 79.33 31.40
N THR A 2 39.09 79.01 30.44
CA THR A 2 39.01 79.57 29.09
C THR A 2 37.87 78.89 28.34
N THR A 3 37.12 79.66 27.56
CA THR A 3 36.00 79.18 26.72
C THR A 3 36.39 77.96 25.87
N THR A 4 37.65 77.92 25.43
CA THR A 4 38.24 76.81 24.68
C THR A 4 38.30 75.49 25.44
N GLN A 5 38.60 75.49 26.75
CA GLN A 5 38.60 74.27 27.57
C GLN A 5 37.18 73.72 27.75
N ILE A 6 36.20 74.60 27.92
CA ILE A 6 34.79 74.21 28.07
C ILE A 6 34.27 73.59 26.77
N CYS A 7 34.58 74.20 25.61
CA CYS A 7 34.20 73.65 24.31
C CYS A 7 34.84 72.28 24.04
N ALA A 8 36.13 72.12 24.35
CA ALA A 8 36.83 70.84 24.17
C ALA A 8 36.21 69.72 25.04
N LEU A 9 35.82 70.05 26.28
CA LEU A 9 35.22 69.11 27.22
C LEU A 9 33.83 68.67 26.75
N ILE A 10 33.00 69.59 26.23
CA ILE A 10 31.69 69.26 25.67
C ILE A 10 31.81 68.31 24.48
N ILE A 11 32.74 68.60 23.55
CA ILE A 11 32.95 67.74 22.37
C ILE A 11 33.41 66.34 22.79
N ALA A 12 34.32 66.25 23.77
CA ALA A 12 34.79 64.95 24.27
C ALA A 12 33.65 64.12 24.89
N ILE A 13 32.77 64.73 25.67
CA ILE A 13 31.60 64.04 26.26
C ILE A 13 30.64 63.57 25.17
N LEU A 14 30.36 64.41 24.16
CA LEU A 14 29.48 64.04 23.07
C LEU A 14 30.03 62.87 22.25
N PHE A 15 31.34 62.85 21.98
CA PHE A 15 31.98 61.73 21.29
C PHE A 15 31.88 60.43 22.09
N ILE A 16 32.14 60.47 23.40
CA ILE A 16 32.04 59.28 24.27
C ILE A 16 30.59 58.78 24.33
N GLY A 17 29.63 59.70 24.46
CA GLY A 17 28.20 59.34 24.46
C GLY A 17 27.75 58.73 23.14
N LEU A 18 28.21 59.28 22.01
CA LEU A 18 27.85 58.81 20.68
C LEU A 18 28.48 57.45 20.36
N THR A 19 29.73 57.21 20.75
CA THR A 19 30.38 55.90 20.57
C THR A 19 29.78 54.84 21.48
N TYR A 20 29.45 55.18 22.73
CA TYR A 20 28.75 54.28 23.64
C TYR A 20 27.35 53.93 23.12
N TRP A 21 26.60 54.93 22.65
CA TRP A 21 25.27 54.73 22.09
C TRP A 21 25.33 53.89 20.81
N ALA A 22 26.23 54.22 19.87
CA ALA A 22 26.41 53.47 18.64
C ALA A 22 26.82 52.02 18.94
N GLY A 23 27.73 51.77 19.87
CA GLY A 23 28.12 50.42 20.28
C GLY A 23 26.97 49.63 20.92
N TYR A 24 26.22 50.25 21.84
CA TYR A 24 25.09 49.61 22.51
C TYR A 24 23.95 49.28 21.53
N ARG A 25 23.61 50.21 20.63
CA ARG A 25 22.53 50.04 19.65
C ARG A 25 22.93 49.07 18.53
N SER A 26 24.18 49.12 18.07
CA SER A 26 24.70 48.20 17.06
C SER A 26 24.83 46.79 17.60
N GLY A 27 25.37 46.58 18.80
CA GLY A 27 25.49 45.23 19.38
C GLY A 27 24.14 44.54 19.61
N LEU A 28 23.08 45.30 19.94
CA LEU A 28 21.73 44.76 20.11
C LEU A 28 21.05 44.42 18.77
N LEU A 29 21.38 45.15 17.70
CA LEU A 29 20.87 44.89 16.36
C LEU A 29 21.59 43.70 15.72
N ASP A 30 22.92 43.65 15.86
CA ASP A 30 23.79 42.65 15.25
C ASP A 30 23.58 41.29 15.91
N GLY A 31 23.59 41.22 17.24
CA GLY A 31 23.33 39.95 17.96
C GLY A 31 21.92 39.41 17.75
N ARG A 32 20.93 40.27 17.46
CA ARG A 32 19.57 39.85 17.12
C ARG A 32 19.46 39.42 15.66
N ALA A 33 20.21 40.05 14.75
CA ALA A 33 20.22 39.66 13.35
C ALA A 33 20.95 38.32 13.17
N GLU A 34 22.16 38.20 13.72
CA GLU A 34 22.99 36.98 13.66
C GLU A 34 22.25 35.79 14.29
N GLY A 35 21.80 35.94 15.55
CA GLY A 35 21.11 34.86 16.27
C GLY A 35 19.74 34.50 15.68
N HIS A 36 19.08 35.42 14.95
CA HIS A 36 17.82 35.11 14.28
C HIS A 36 18.04 34.39 12.94
N ILE A 37 19.11 34.72 12.21
CA ILE A 37 19.47 34.03 10.96
C ILE A 37 19.93 32.60 11.27
N GLU A 38 20.84 32.43 12.24
CA GLU A 38 21.36 31.12 12.63
C GLU A 38 20.26 30.21 13.20
N GLY A 39 19.37 30.76 14.05
CA GLY A 39 18.23 30.00 14.58
C GLY A 39 17.19 29.61 13.51
N ILE A 40 17.00 30.41 12.45
CA ILE A 40 16.13 30.05 11.32
C ILE A 40 16.77 28.94 10.48
N GLU A 41 18.08 28.96 10.31
CA GLU A 41 18.81 27.96 9.53
C GLU A 41 18.87 26.60 10.25
N GLU A 42 19.18 26.60 11.55
CA GLU A 42 19.07 25.40 12.40
C GLU A 42 17.63 24.86 12.44
N GLY A 43 16.64 25.74 12.61
CA GLY A 43 15.23 25.34 12.63
C GLY A 43 14.79 24.69 11.31
N LYS A 44 15.22 25.23 10.16
CA LYS A 44 14.97 24.62 8.84
C LYS A 44 15.68 23.28 8.68
N ALA A 45 16.92 23.14 9.14
CA ALA A 45 17.66 21.89 9.02
C ALA A 45 17.00 20.76 9.83
N ILE A 46 16.55 21.06 11.06
CA ILE A 46 15.83 20.11 11.92
C ILE A 46 14.50 19.72 11.26
N GLN A 47 13.70 20.70 10.83
CA GLN A 47 12.41 20.44 10.17
C GLN A 47 12.58 19.62 8.88
N HIS A 48 13.60 19.92 8.07
CA HIS A 48 13.85 19.17 6.85
C HIS A 48 14.22 17.71 7.14
N SER A 49 15.02 17.47 8.19
CA SER A 49 15.39 16.10 8.59
C SER A 49 14.18 15.28 9.07
N ASP A 50 13.25 15.92 9.79
CA ASP A 50 12.04 15.28 10.31
C ASP A 50 11.01 15.00 9.20
N ASP A 51 10.87 15.94 8.24
CA ASP A 51 10.06 15.76 7.05
C ASP A 51 10.57 14.61 6.16
N HIS A 52 11.90 14.45 5.99
CA HIS A 52 12.46 13.31 5.25
C HIS A 52 12.22 11.98 5.97
N GLY A 53 12.26 11.96 7.30
CA GLY A 53 11.95 10.79 8.12
C GLY A 53 10.49 10.36 7.95
N THR A 54 9.56 11.29 8.11
CA THR A 54 8.11 11.05 7.99
C THR A 54 7.70 10.67 6.57
N LEU A 55 8.28 11.29 5.54
CA LEU A 55 8.05 10.90 4.15
C LEU A 55 8.53 9.47 3.85
N ARG A 56 9.70 9.08 4.39
CA ARG A 56 10.24 7.74 4.19
C ARG A 56 9.42 6.68 4.93
N ASP A 57 8.94 6.99 6.13
CA ASP A 57 8.07 6.10 6.89
C ASP A 57 6.70 5.94 6.20
N LEU A 58 6.14 7.04 5.68
CA LEU A 58 4.89 7.02 4.92
C LEU A 58 5.02 6.24 3.60
N GLN A 59 6.16 6.36 2.90
CA GLN A 59 6.46 5.54 1.71
C GLN A 59 6.56 4.06 2.06
N LEU A 60 7.22 3.72 3.17
CA LEU A 60 7.36 2.34 3.62
C LEU A 60 6.01 1.71 3.98
N LEU A 61 5.14 2.47 4.67
CA LEU A 61 3.77 2.04 4.95
C LEU A 61 2.95 1.84 3.67
N LEU A 62 3.11 2.73 2.68
CA LEU A 62 2.43 2.62 1.39
C LEU A 62 2.90 1.38 0.62
N ASP A 63 4.21 1.14 0.57
CA ASP A 63 4.80 -0.01 -0.10
C ASP A 63 4.39 -1.32 0.58
N GLN A 64 4.39 -1.35 1.92
CA GLN A 64 3.93 -2.49 2.69
C GLN A 64 2.43 -2.76 2.48
N ALA A 65 1.60 -1.71 2.44
CA ALA A 65 0.18 -1.84 2.12
C ALA A 65 -0.05 -2.36 0.70
N ARG A 66 0.77 -1.92 -0.26
CA ARG A 66 0.70 -2.35 -1.66
C ARG A 66 1.13 -3.82 -1.82
N GLU A 67 2.21 -4.22 -1.17
CA GLU A 67 2.69 -5.60 -1.20
C GLU A 67 1.67 -6.56 -0.56
N ASN A 68 1.03 -6.14 0.53
CA ASN A 68 -0.05 -6.91 1.14
C ASN A 68 -1.26 -7.06 0.21
N HIS A 69 -1.69 -5.98 -0.45
CA HIS A 69 -2.77 -6.04 -1.45
C HIS A 69 -2.42 -6.95 -2.64
N ASP A 70 -1.18 -6.90 -3.12
CA ASP A 70 -0.73 -7.72 -4.24
C ASP A 70 -0.73 -9.22 -3.88
N LYS A 71 -0.28 -9.56 -2.67
CA LYS A 71 -0.37 -10.94 -2.14
C LYS A 71 -1.82 -11.42 -2.09
N LEU A 72 -2.72 -10.62 -1.48
CA LEU A 72 -4.16 -10.92 -1.38
C LEU A 72 -4.81 -11.10 -2.76
N TYR A 73 -4.50 -10.21 -3.71
CA TYR A 73 -5.01 -10.29 -5.08
C TYR A 73 -4.53 -11.55 -5.80
N THR A 74 -3.25 -11.90 -5.65
CA THR A 74 -2.67 -13.11 -6.26
C THR A 74 -3.30 -14.39 -5.69
N HIS A 75 -3.54 -14.43 -4.37
CA HIS A 75 -4.24 -15.54 -3.73
C HIS A 75 -5.69 -15.66 -4.21
N TYR A 76 -6.42 -14.54 -4.28
CA TYR A 76 -7.77 -14.50 -4.81
C TYR A 76 -7.84 -14.97 -6.26
N GLN A 77 -6.93 -14.49 -7.12
CA GLN A 77 -6.91 -14.86 -8.53
C GLN A 77 -6.53 -16.34 -8.72
N ARG A 78 -5.63 -16.88 -7.90
CA ARG A 78 -5.31 -18.31 -7.88
C ARG A 78 -6.54 -19.13 -7.47
N ALA A 79 -7.22 -18.77 -6.38
CA ALA A 79 -8.43 -19.45 -5.93
C ALA A 79 -9.54 -19.39 -6.98
N LEU A 80 -9.75 -18.24 -7.62
CA LEU A 80 -10.73 -18.06 -8.69
C LEU A 80 -10.40 -18.91 -9.91
N ASN A 81 -9.14 -18.99 -10.33
CA ASN A 81 -8.72 -19.83 -11.45
C ASN A 81 -8.88 -21.32 -11.13
N THR A 82 -8.54 -21.75 -9.92
CA THR A 82 -8.76 -23.13 -9.46
C THR A 82 -10.25 -23.48 -9.41
N SER A 83 -11.09 -22.56 -8.95
CA SER A 83 -12.55 -22.71 -8.94
C SER A 83 -13.14 -22.79 -10.36
N LYS A 84 -12.71 -21.91 -11.27
CA LYS A 84 -13.12 -21.95 -12.68
C LYS A 84 -12.74 -23.27 -13.35
N LEU A 85 -11.52 -23.75 -13.14
CA LEU A 85 -11.04 -25.01 -13.72
C LEU A 85 -11.86 -26.21 -13.23
N GLY A 86 -12.20 -26.25 -11.93
CA GLY A 86 -13.07 -27.30 -11.40
C GLY A 86 -14.52 -27.17 -11.88
N ASN A 87 -15.03 -25.95 -12.07
CA ASN A 87 -16.37 -25.72 -12.63
C ASN A 87 -16.48 -26.15 -14.10
N ASP A 88 -15.47 -25.84 -14.92
CA ASP A 88 -15.43 -26.27 -16.32
C ASP A 88 -15.33 -27.80 -16.43
N ALA A 89 -14.50 -28.42 -15.58
CA ALA A 89 -14.41 -29.88 -15.49
C ALA A 89 -15.75 -30.52 -15.05
N ARG A 90 -16.42 -29.95 -14.04
CA ARG A 90 -17.75 -30.39 -13.57
C ARG A 90 -18.81 -30.26 -14.66
N ASN A 91 -18.85 -29.14 -15.38
CA ASN A 91 -19.80 -28.91 -16.46
C ASN A 91 -19.59 -29.90 -17.61
N SER A 92 -18.33 -30.22 -17.96
CA SER A 92 -18.00 -31.23 -18.96
C SER A 92 -18.43 -32.64 -18.53
N LEU A 93 -18.22 -33.00 -17.26
CA LEU A 93 -18.67 -34.27 -16.67
C LEU A 93 -20.21 -34.39 -16.70
N LEU A 94 -20.93 -33.32 -16.37
CA LEU A 94 -22.40 -33.28 -16.44
C LEU A 94 -22.92 -33.44 -17.88
N ALA A 95 -22.33 -32.73 -18.84
CA ALA A 95 -22.69 -32.88 -20.25
C ALA A 95 -22.42 -34.31 -20.77
N THR A 96 -21.32 -34.93 -20.33
CA THR A 96 -21.00 -36.33 -20.66
C THR A 96 -22.00 -37.30 -20.01
N ALA A 97 -22.44 -37.02 -18.79
CA ALA A 97 -23.46 -37.80 -18.09
C ALA A 97 -24.83 -37.75 -18.81
N GLU A 98 -25.20 -36.60 -19.38
CA GLU A 98 -26.40 -36.47 -20.22
C GLU A 98 -26.29 -37.25 -21.54
N GLN A 99 -25.14 -37.18 -22.20
CA GLN A 99 -24.89 -38.00 -23.41
C GLN A 99 -24.95 -39.50 -23.11
N LEU A 100 -24.44 -39.94 -21.96
CA LEU A 100 -24.52 -41.34 -21.52
C LEU A 100 -25.95 -41.77 -21.19
N GLN A 101 -26.78 -40.88 -20.66
CA GLN A 101 -28.20 -41.13 -20.48
C GLN A 101 -28.89 -41.35 -21.83
N LEU A 102 -28.65 -40.46 -22.80
CA LEU A 102 -29.20 -40.57 -24.15
C LEU A 102 -28.75 -41.86 -24.85
N ALA A 103 -27.48 -42.23 -24.68
CA ALA A 103 -26.92 -43.48 -25.19
C ALA A 103 -27.59 -44.70 -24.53
N ALA A 104 -27.81 -44.67 -23.21
CA ALA A 104 -28.49 -45.75 -22.50
C ALA A 104 -29.93 -45.95 -22.98
N ASP A 105 -30.67 -44.85 -23.19
CA ASP A 105 -32.05 -44.88 -23.69
C ASP A 105 -32.11 -45.35 -25.15
N THR A 106 -31.11 -44.99 -25.97
CA THR A 106 -30.95 -45.52 -27.33
C THR A 106 -30.64 -47.02 -27.32
N PHE A 107 -29.74 -47.49 -26.45
CA PHE A 107 -29.45 -48.92 -26.32
C PHE A 107 -30.64 -49.73 -25.80
N ARG A 108 -31.48 -49.14 -24.94
CA ARG A 108 -32.76 -49.74 -24.55
C ARG A 108 -33.72 -49.85 -25.74
N ALA A 109 -33.86 -48.80 -26.55
CA ALA A 109 -34.66 -48.83 -27.76
C ALA A 109 -34.17 -49.88 -28.77
N LEU A 110 -32.85 -50.08 -28.86
CA LEU A 110 -32.19 -51.10 -29.70
C LEU A 110 -32.17 -52.51 -29.07
N LYS A 111 -32.88 -52.74 -27.95
CA LYS A 111 -32.92 -54.02 -27.22
C LYS A 111 -31.52 -54.56 -26.82
N ALA A 112 -30.58 -53.67 -26.50
CA ALA A 112 -29.24 -53.99 -26.02
C ALA A 112 -29.08 -53.65 -24.51
N PRO A 113 -29.67 -54.43 -23.60
CA PRO A 113 -29.78 -54.09 -22.17
C PRO A 113 -28.42 -54.05 -21.45
N THR A 114 -27.45 -54.87 -21.86
CA THR A 114 -26.09 -54.90 -21.27
C THR A 114 -25.30 -53.62 -21.57
N LYS A 115 -25.47 -53.05 -22.76
CA LYS A 115 -24.85 -51.77 -23.13
C LYS A 115 -25.55 -50.60 -22.44
N ALA A 116 -26.88 -50.67 -22.28
CA ALA A 116 -27.64 -49.68 -21.53
C ALA A 116 -27.25 -49.63 -20.05
N THR A 117 -27.10 -50.78 -19.39
CA THR A 117 -26.66 -50.83 -17.99
C THR A 117 -25.23 -50.35 -17.82
N THR A 118 -24.33 -50.65 -18.77
CA THR A 118 -22.95 -50.16 -18.75
C THR A 118 -22.87 -48.63 -18.93
N ALA A 119 -23.69 -48.06 -19.81
CA ALA A 119 -23.78 -46.61 -19.98
C ALA A 119 -24.31 -45.92 -18.71
N LEU A 120 -25.31 -46.51 -18.05
CA LEU A 120 -25.84 -46.01 -16.77
C LEU A 120 -24.82 -46.12 -15.64
N THR A 121 -24.08 -47.21 -15.49
CA THR A 121 -23.06 -47.33 -14.44
C THR A 121 -21.92 -46.34 -14.64
N LEU A 122 -21.54 -46.06 -15.88
CA LEU A 122 -20.56 -45.03 -16.21
C LEU A 122 -21.07 -43.63 -15.86
N ARG A 123 -22.35 -43.35 -16.17
CA ARG A 123 -23.04 -42.12 -15.75
C ARG A 123 -22.99 -41.94 -14.23
N THR A 124 -23.32 -42.97 -13.45
CA THR A 124 -23.29 -42.86 -11.98
C THR A 124 -21.90 -42.55 -11.44
N LYS A 125 -20.86 -43.17 -12.01
CA LYS A 125 -19.47 -42.87 -11.63
C LYS A 125 -19.07 -41.43 -11.95
N ILE A 126 -19.45 -40.95 -13.13
CA ILE A 126 -19.17 -39.58 -13.56
C ILE A 126 -19.89 -38.55 -12.67
N LEU A 127 -21.13 -38.82 -12.29
CA LEU A 127 -21.88 -37.97 -11.35
C LEU A 127 -21.24 -37.95 -9.96
N ALA A 128 -20.77 -39.10 -9.45
CA ALA A 128 -20.05 -39.16 -8.19
C ALA A 128 -18.73 -38.36 -8.22
N ILE A 129 -18.02 -38.36 -9.35
CA ILE A 129 -16.82 -37.53 -9.53
C ILE A 129 -17.18 -36.04 -9.57
N ALA A 130 -18.27 -35.66 -10.23
CA ALA A 130 -18.74 -34.28 -10.26
C ALA A 130 -19.10 -33.75 -8.85
N GLU A 131 -19.68 -34.61 -8.00
CA GLU A 131 -20.01 -34.29 -6.60
C GLU A 131 -18.75 -34.12 -5.73
N LEU A 132 -17.73 -34.96 -5.94
CA LEU A 132 -16.44 -34.82 -5.25
C LEU A 132 -15.71 -33.52 -5.63
N ILE A 133 -15.82 -33.07 -6.89
CA ILE A 133 -15.25 -31.78 -7.33
C ILE A 133 -15.98 -30.62 -6.64
N GLU A 134 -17.29 -30.70 -6.47
CA GLU A 134 -18.09 -29.69 -5.76
C GLU A 134 -17.75 -29.61 -4.27
N GLN A 135 -17.60 -30.76 -3.60
CA GLN A 135 -17.16 -30.83 -2.20
C GLN A 135 -15.74 -30.27 -2.02
N ALA A 136 -14.79 -30.66 -2.89
CA ALA A 136 -13.42 -30.16 -2.84
C ALA A 136 -13.35 -28.64 -3.08
N GLN A 137 -14.27 -28.08 -3.87
CA GLN A 137 -14.38 -26.63 -4.07
C GLN A 137 -14.99 -25.90 -2.86
N GLN A 138 -15.97 -26.50 -2.19
CA GLN A 138 -16.55 -25.94 -0.96
C GLN A 138 -15.56 -25.97 0.20
N GLU A 139 -14.79 -27.04 0.35
CA GLU A 139 -13.73 -27.16 1.36
C GLU A 139 -12.57 -26.18 1.12
N ALA A 140 -12.21 -25.92 -0.13
CA ALA A 140 -11.18 -24.92 -0.47
C ALA A 140 -11.63 -23.47 -0.32
N ALA A 141 -12.94 -23.23 -0.14
CA ALA A 141 -13.53 -21.90 0.04
C ALA A 141 -13.88 -21.57 1.51
N ALA A 142 -13.76 -22.54 2.43
CA ALA A 142 -13.98 -22.41 3.87
C ALA A 142 -12.66 -22.16 4.62
#